data_AF-A0A832WZQ2-F1
#
_entry.id   AF-A0A832WZQ2-F1
#
_cell.length_a   1.000
_cell.length_b   1.000
_cell.length_c   1.000
_cell.angle_alpha   90.00
_cell.angle_beta   90.00
_cell.angle_gamma   90.00
#
_symmetry.space_group_name_H-M   'P 1'
#
loop_
_entity.id
_entity.type
_entity.pdbx_description
1 polymer ?
#
loop_
_entity_poly.entity_id
_entity_poly.type
_entity_poly.pdbx_seq_one_letter_code
_entity_poly.pdbx_strand_id
1 'polypeptide(L)'
;MRGSGVSREKKAASTIAILFVFLVFVALTGVLSSDSIENFREEITDYITSGLEPEVQESAFTPQPALFTFPAVPTYSPKKSELTPILRTPLQPGFSLSSNYQASDFFQGGTGYVRISIKNQGRNPIFIERYGVSVNASESRIYSEERGFLIDPGQEQNLGVIAVEIPEEEKADFSIVLWLLASTSEGKWHDYGPYPLKNFTVNLKPMSEKSSPAYRYNPSPYFETINHLVEPAEPDIRGKAAQVARTYPGAYNIYQVCALFDMVKEKVEYVSDPRGNDIWEPANVTLKIGAGDCEDQAILLSSMLEAVGGTTRVYLTNTHAFAAVYIGNGTDATNAAVEGVRAYYGNVDVNYLTDEYGSWLMLDPTSSLYAGGLPGKTAQVEVKVTGGNETYRSWTFVSTNEVKAIDINPRWPL
;
A
#
# COMPACT_ATOMS: atom_id res chain seq x y z
N MET A 1 -76.69 10.56 -0.51
CA MET A 1 -77.89 9.76 -0.12
C MET A 1 -77.48 8.30 -0.22
N ARG A 2 -77.17 7.63 0.90
CA ARG A 2 -78.08 6.91 1.84
C ARG A 2 -78.88 5.79 1.18
N GLY A 3 -78.68 4.57 1.72
CA GLY A 3 -79.65 3.46 1.72
C GLY A 3 -79.15 2.24 0.93
N SER A 4 -78.51 1.21 1.52
CA SER A 4 -78.99 0.20 2.50
C SER A 4 -79.87 -0.89 1.88
N GLY A 5 -79.46 -2.16 2.01
CA GLY A 5 -80.32 -3.32 1.74
C GLY A 5 -79.57 -4.64 1.89
N VAL A 6 -80.00 -5.45 2.86
CA VAL A 6 -79.33 -6.61 3.48
C VAL A 6 -79.93 -7.93 3.01
N SER A 7 -79.12 -8.99 2.84
CA SER A 7 -79.27 -10.35 3.43
C SER A 7 -78.19 -11.27 2.83
N ARG A 8 -77.21 -11.83 3.57
CA ARG A 8 -77.23 -12.92 4.57
C ARG A 8 -77.73 -14.27 4.02
N GLU A 9 -76.79 -15.14 3.64
CA GLU A 9 -76.81 -16.55 4.04
C GLU A 9 -75.40 -17.17 3.99
N LYS A 10 -75.07 -17.90 5.06
CA LYS A 10 -73.81 -18.62 5.30
C LYS A 10 -74.03 -20.10 5.00
N LYS A 11 -73.08 -20.78 4.34
CA LYS A 11 -72.19 -21.81 4.93
C LYS A 11 -71.48 -22.65 3.84
N ALA A 12 -70.16 -22.80 4.03
CA ALA A 12 -69.27 -23.96 3.86
C ALA A 12 -69.67 -25.06 2.85
N ALA A 13 -68.78 -25.60 2.00
CA ALA A 13 -67.36 -25.89 2.18
C ALA A 13 -66.70 -26.26 0.84
N SER A 14 -65.37 -26.36 0.90
CA SER A 14 -64.49 -27.22 0.08
C SER A 14 -63.72 -26.56 -1.06
N THR A 15 -62.47 -26.24 -0.71
CA THR A 15 -61.21 -26.72 -1.32
C THR A 15 -61.13 -26.82 -2.84
N ILE A 16 -60.00 -26.32 -3.36
CA ILE A 16 -59.42 -26.56 -4.69
C ILE A 16 -59.96 -25.63 -5.77
N ALA A 17 -59.20 -24.58 -6.06
CA ALA A 17 -58.71 -24.23 -7.39
C ALA A 17 -58.42 -22.72 -7.48
N ILE A 18 -57.25 -22.39 -8.01
CA ILE A 18 -56.92 -21.12 -8.67
C ILE A 18 -56.54 -19.95 -7.74
N LEU A 19 -55.27 -19.94 -7.34
CA LEU A 19 -54.34 -18.79 -7.28
C LEU A 19 -53.09 -19.38 -6.57
N PHE A 20 -51.98 -19.74 -7.20
CA PHE A 20 -51.20 -18.99 -8.17
C PHE A 20 -50.37 -19.98 -8.98
N VAL A 21 -50.63 -20.02 -10.28
CA VAL A 21 -49.65 -20.45 -11.27
C VAL A 21 -48.52 -19.42 -11.24
N PHE A 22 -47.38 -19.79 -10.66
CA PHE A 22 -45.99 -19.45 -11.03
C PHE A 22 -45.00 -19.91 -9.96
N LEU A 23 -45.16 -21.15 -9.48
CA LEU A 23 -44.13 -21.89 -8.74
C LEU A 23 -43.86 -23.20 -9.50
N VAL A 24 -43.57 -23.05 -10.79
CA VAL A 24 -43.20 -24.14 -11.70
C VAL A 24 -41.82 -23.80 -12.23
N PHE A 25 -40.79 -24.32 -11.57
CA PHE A 25 -39.81 -25.23 -12.18
C PHE A 25 -38.78 -25.63 -11.12
N VAL A 26 -39.21 -26.44 -10.14
CA VAL A 26 -38.34 -27.48 -9.58
C VAL A 26 -39.18 -28.76 -9.52
N ALA A 27 -38.55 -29.86 -9.90
CA ALA A 27 -39.03 -31.25 -9.95
C ALA A 27 -39.73 -31.62 -11.28
N LEU A 28 -39.18 -32.53 -12.09
CA LEU A 28 -38.82 -33.90 -11.70
C LEU A 28 -37.74 -34.54 -12.60
N THR A 29 -37.18 -35.64 -12.07
CA THR A 29 -36.09 -36.53 -12.52
C THR A 29 -34.70 -36.03 -12.11
N GLY A 30 -33.99 -36.60 -11.13
CA GLY A 30 -34.22 -37.77 -10.29
C GLY A 30 -32.86 -38.23 -9.75
N VAL A 31 -32.84 -38.66 -8.48
CA VAL A 31 -31.75 -39.32 -7.74
C VAL A 31 -30.70 -38.39 -7.09
N LEU A 32 -31.03 -37.89 -5.91
CA LEU A 32 -30.06 -37.71 -4.82
C LEU A 32 -30.56 -38.56 -3.65
N SER A 33 -29.82 -39.64 -3.37
CA SER A 33 -30.03 -40.53 -2.24
C SER A 33 -29.83 -39.78 -0.92
N SER A 34 -30.66 -40.07 0.08
CA SER A 34 -30.56 -39.54 1.44
C SER A 34 -29.18 -39.73 2.08
N ASP A 35 -28.41 -40.71 1.62
CA ASP A 35 -27.06 -41.03 2.10
C ASP A 35 -26.03 -39.93 1.81
N SER A 36 -26.24 -39.08 0.79
CA SER A 36 -25.26 -38.02 0.46
C SER A 36 -25.39 -36.77 1.35
N ILE A 37 -26.57 -36.54 1.93
CA ILE A 37 -26.82 -35.40 2.82
C ILE A 37 -26.45 -35.76 4.26
N GLU A 38 -26.63 -37.02 4.67
CA GLU A 38 -26.14 -37.51 5.96
C GLU A 38 -24.61 -37.63 5.99
N ASN A 39 -23.96 -38.13 4.91
CA ASN A 39 -22.49 -38.13 4.83
C ASN A 39 -21.88 -36.71 4.87
N PHE A 40 -22.50 -35.73 4.21
CA PHE A 40 -22.02 -34.35 4.25
C PHE A 40 -22.24 -33.70 5.62
N ARG A 41 -23.30 -34.11 6.35
CA ARG A 41 -23.52 -33.69 7.73
C ARG A 41 -22.55 -34.34 8.68
N GLU A 42 -22.24 -35.62 8.53
CA GLU A 42 -21.23 -36.28 9.35
C GLU A 42 -19.83 -35.72 9.07
N GLU A 43 -19.45 -35.47 7.81
CA GLU A 43 -18.15 -34.88 7.45
C GLU A 43 -17.98 -33.44 7.97
N ILE A 44 -19.05 -32.64 7.96
CA ILE A 44 -19.07 -31.31 8.60
C ILE A 44 -19.12 -31.40 10.13
N THR A 45 -19.83 -32.38 10.69
CA THR A 45 -19.91 -32.58 12.14
C THR A 45 -18.58 -33.11 12.67
N ASP A 46 -17.86 -33.94 11.94
CA ASP A 46 -16.50 -34.37 12.26
C ASP A 46 -15.54 -33.19 12.19
N TYR A 47 -15.69 -32.27 11.23
CA TYR A 47 -14.93 -31.00 11.20
C TYR A 47 -15.24 -30.09 12.41
N ILE A 48 -16.50 -30.06 12.85
CA ILE A 48 -16.94 -29.26 14.02
C ILE A 48 -16.57 -29.94 15.35
N THR A 49 -16.48 -31.28 15.39
CA THR A 49 -16.20 -32.06 16.60
C THR A 49 -14.70 -32.32 16.78
N SER A 50 -13.92 -32.34 15.69
CA SER A 50 -12.44 -32.32 15.73
C SER A 50 -11.89 -30.99 16.26
N GLY A 51 -12.72 -29.94 16.32
CA GLY A 51 -12.43 -28.68 17.02
C GLY A 51 -12.59 -28.74 18.54
N LEU A 52 -12.84 -29.93 19.12
CA LEU A 52 -12.94 -30.17 20.56
C LEU A 52 -12.01 -31.30 21.03
N GLU A 53 -10.83 -31.42 20.42
CA GLU A 53 -9.70 -32.09 21.08
C GLU A 53 -9.11 -31.16 22.15
N PRO A 54 -8.65 -31.69 23.31
CA PRO A 54 -8.00 -30.86 24.32
C PRO A 54 -6.77 -30.20 23.70
N GLU A 55 -6.64 -28.88 23.87
CA GLU A 55 -5.51 -28.04 23.43
C GLU A 55 -4.20 -28.83 23.40
N VAL A 56 -3.90 -29.44 22.26
CA VAL A 56 -2.52 -29.69 21.89
C VAL A 56 -2.00 -28.29 21.69
N GLN A 57 -1.14 -27.89 22.61
CA GLN A 57 -0.42 -26.63 22.54
C GLN A 57 0.48 -26.70 21.30
N GLU A 58 -0.10 -26.47 20.12
CA GLU A 58 0.64 -26.32 18.88
C GLU A 58 1.62 -25.19 19.14
N SER A 59 2.89 -25.55 19.22
CA SER A 59 3.95 -24.57 19.38
C SER A 59 3.88 -23.64 18.17
N ALA A 60 3.61 -22.35 18.40
CA ALA A 60 3.61 -21.34 17.36
C ALA A 60 4.85 -21.49 16.48
N PHE A 61 4.67 -21.38 15.16
CA PHE A 61 5.76 -21.50 14.21
C PHE A 61 6.92 -20.59 14.62
N THR A 62 8.13 -21.15 14.64
CA THR A 62 9.35 -20.40 14.91
C THR A 62 10.16 -20.32 13.63
N PRO A 63 10.43 -19.11 13.10
CA PRO A 63 11.21 -18.98 11.88
C PRO A 63 12.66 -19.45 12.10
N GLN A 64 13.33 -19.82 11.00
CA GLN A 64 14.73 -20.24 11.02
C GLN A 64 15.61 -19.11 10.45
N PRO A 65 16.29 -18.29 11.29
CA PRO A 65 17.03 -17.12 10.81
C PRO A 65 18.15 -17.46 9.83
N ALA A 66 18.67 -18.68 9.87
CA ALA A 66 19.66 -19.18 8.91
C ALA A 66 19.15 -19.25 7.46
N LEU A 67 17.83 -19.21 7.24
CA LEU A 67 17.20 -19.19 5.93
C LEU A 67 16.82 -17.77 5.48
N PHE A 68 17.00 -16.77 6.34
CA PHE A 68 16.61 -15.41 6.01
C PHE A 68 17.53 -14.80 4.94
N THR A 69 16.91 -14.06 4.04
CA THR A 69 17.55 -13.33 2.96
C THR A 69 17.25 -11.85 3.13
N PHE A 70 18.24 -11.00 2.89
CA PHE A 70 18.08 -9.55 2.91
C PHE A 70 18.66 -8.95 1.62
N PRO A 71 18.10 -7.83 1.15
CA PRO A 71 18.47 -7.27 -0.14
C PRO A 71 19.91 -6.74 -0.13
N ALA A 72 20.66 -7.03 -1.20
CA ALA A 72 21.90 -6.31 -1.47
C ALA A 72 21.62 -4.82 -1.77
N VAL A 73 22.63 -3.97 -1.60
CA VAL A 73 22.57 -2.55 -1.95
C VAL A 73 23.40 -2.33 -3.21
N PRO A 74 22.79 -2.02 -4.35
CA PRO A 74 23.55 -1.79 -5.58
C PRO A 74 24.40 -0.53 -5.48
N THR A 75 25.55 -0.52 -6.18
CA THR A 75 26.47 0.62 -6.22
C THR A 75 26.14 1.62 -7.33
N TYR A 76 25.25 1.26 -8.26
CA TYR A 76 24.80 2.15 -9.33
C TYR A 76 23.63 3.02 -8.85
N SER A 77 23.45 4.20 -9.46
CA SER A 77 22.30 5.06 -9.14
C SER A 77 21.03 4.53 -9.82
N PRO A 78 19.90 4.39 -9.10
CA PRO A 78 18.62 4.01 -9.70
C PRO A 78 17.97 5.19 -10.42
N LYS A 79 18.39 6.43 -10.12
CA LYS A 79 17.82 7.64 -10.70
C LYS A 79 18.34 7.84 -12.12
N LYS A 80 17.45 7.63 -13.10
CA LYS A 80 17.65 8.14 -14.47
C LYS A 80 17.21 9.61 -14.51
N SER A 81 18.05 10.45 -15.07
CA SER A 81 17.77 11.87 -15.33
C SER A 81 18.07 12.16 -16.79
N GLU A 82 17.20 12.91 -17.43
CA GLU A 82 17.47 13.47 -18.74
C GLU A 82 18.34 14.72 -18.63
N LEU A 83 19.09 15.02 -19.69
CA LEU A 83 19.92 16.22 -19.75
C LEU A 83 19.04 17.42 -20.05
N THR A 84 19.26 18.52 -19.32
CA THR A 84 18.57 19.78 -19.60
C THR A 84 18.76 20.17 -21.06
N PRO A 85 17.68 20.45 -21.82
CA PRO A 85 17.79 20.88 -23.20
C PRO A 85 18.66 22.13 -23.33
N ILE A 86 19.41 22.30 -24.43
CA ILE A 86 20.39 23.41 -24.57
C ILE A 86 20.00 24.50 -25.58
N LEU A 87 19.11 24.21 -26.54
CA LEU A 87 18.70 25.16 -27.58
C LEU A 87 17.68 26.16 -27.03
N ARG A 88 18.16 27.23 -26.39
CA ARG A 88 17.33 28.26 -25.77
C ARG A 88 16.67 29.21 -26.78
N THR A 89 15.51 29.76 -26.42
CA THR A 89 14.81 30.79 -27.20
C THR A 89 14.18 31.86 -26.30
N PRO A 90 14.16 33.14 -26.74
CA PRO A 90 13.41 34.19 -26.05
C PRO A 90 11.89 34.11 -26.31
N LEU A 91 11.44 33.33 -27.31
CA LEU A 91 10.02 33.08 -27.55
C LEU A 91 9.44 32.30 -26.37
N GLN A 92 8.25 32.69 -25.91
CA GLN A 92 7.55 32.06 -24.79
C GLN A 92 6.43 31.13 -25.31
N PRO A 93 6.70 29.85 -25.62
CA PRO A 93 5.68 28.92 -26.07
C PRO A 93 4.68 28.61 -24.95
N GLY A 94 3.39 28.73 -25.24
CA GLY A 94 2.37 28.28 -24.29
C GLY A 94 2.53 26.79 -23.95
N PHE A 95 2.29 26.44 -22.69
CA PHE A 95 2.22 25.06 -22.20
C PHE A 95 0.91 24.84 -21.45
N SER A 96 0.54 23.57 -21.25
CA SER A 96 -0.62 23.19 -20.45
C SER A 96 -0.26 21.92 -19.69
N LEU A 97 -0.53 21.91 -18.38
CA LEU A 97 -0.23 20.78 -17.51
C LEU A 97 -1.36 20.57 -16.50
N SER A 98 -1.48 19.34 -16.02
CA SER A 98 -2.24 19.00 -14.81
C SER A 98 -1.32 18.33 -13.80
N SER A 99 -1.49 18.66 -12.53
CA SER A 99 -0.77 18.04 -11.42
C SER A 99 -1.68 17.10 -10.65
N ASN A 100 -1.17 15.92 -10.32
CA ASN A 100 -1.74 15.02 -9.32
C ASN A 100 -0.72 14.89 -8.18
N TYR A 101 -1.19 14.90 -6.94
CA TYR A 101 -0.32 14.71 -5.79
C TYR A 101 -0.98 13.87 -4.70
N GLN A 102 -0.16 13.13 -3.98
CA GLN A 102 -0.52 12.43 -2.76
C GLN A 102 0.36 12.97 -1.64
N ALA A 103 -0.21 13.15 -0.46
CA ALA A 103 0.52 13.64 0.70
C ALA A 103 0.36 12.67 1.88
N SER A 104 1.41 12.55 2.70
CA SER A 104 1.26 11.96 4.02
C SER A 104 0.43 12.88 4.92
N ASP A 105 0.04 12.39 6.08
CA ASP A 105 -0.39 13.28 7.15
C ASP A 105 0.73 14.25 7.52
N PHE A 106 0.35 15.50 7.80
CA PHE A 106 1.27 16.56 8.24
C PHE A 106 1.08 16.82 9.72
N PHE A 107 2.15 16.59 10.49
CA PHE A 107 2.21 16.78 11.94
C PHE A 107 3.03 18.01 12.29
N GLN A 108 2.58 18.81 13.26
CA GLN A 108 3.28 20.00 13.75
C GLN A 108 4.71 19.65 14.17
N GLY A 109 5.70 20.38 13.63
CA GLY A 109 7.12 20.14 13.89
C GLY A 109 7.71 18.87 13.22
N GLY A 110 6.88 18.13 12.48
CA GLY A 110 7.24 16.85 11.89
C GLY A 110 7.82 16.94 10.49
N THR A 111 7.82 15.81 9.79
CA THR A 111 8.18 15.73 8.36
C THR A 111 7.00 15.26 7.54
N GLY A 112 6.61 16.04 6.54
CA GLY A 112 5.60 15.67 5.56
C GLY A 112 6.23 15.09 4.32
N TYR A 113 5.46 14.27 3.60
CA TYR A 113 5.88 13.70 2.33
C TYR A 113 4.85 14.04 1.27
N VAL A 114 5.33 14.48 0.10
CA VAL A 114 4.46 14.80 -1.04
C VAL A 114 4.97 14.07 -2.27
N ARG A 115 4.17 13.15 -2.80
CA ARG A 115 4.43 12.45 -4.06
C ARG A 115 3.78 13.22 -5.20
N ILE A 116 4.56 13.59 -6.21
CA ILE A 116 4.13 14.52 -7.26
C ILE A 116 4.13 13.81 -8.61
N SER A 117 3.04 13.96 -9.37
CA SER A 117 2.94 13.55 -10.77
C SER A 117 2.45 14.71 -11.64
N ILE A 118 3.07 14.88 -12.81
CA ILE A 118 2.73 15.93 -13.77
C ILE A 118 2.35 15.28 -15.10
N LYS A 119 1.22 15.70 -15.65
CA LYS A 119 0.78 15.33 -17.00
C LYS A 119 0.87 16.53 -17.93
N ASN A 120 1.55 16.34 -19.06
CA ASN A 120 1.60 17.34 -20.11
C ASN A 120 0.29 17.28 -20.93
N GLN A 121 -0.53 18.32 -20.82
CA GLN A 121 -1.77 18.49 -21.59
C GLN A 121 -1.58 19.40 -22.82
N GLY A 122 -0.37 19.92 -23.00
CA GLY A 122 0.02 20.76 -24.12
C GLY A 122 0.27 19.98 -25.41
N ARG A 123 0.66 20.70 -26.46
CA ARG A 123 0.96 20.14 -27.79
C ARG A 123 2.45 19.90 -28.02
N ASN A 124 3.30 20.49 -27.19
CA ASN A 124 4.75 20.38 -27.30
C ASN A 124 5.32 19.75 -26.01
N PRO A 125 6.47 19.07 -26.09
CA PRO A 125 7.16 18.57 -24.90
C PRO A 125 7.46 19.67 -23.88
N ILE A 126 7.38 19.30 -22.61
CA ILE A 126 7.88 20.10 -21.49
C ILE A 126 9.05 19.38 -20.83
N PHE A 127 9.91 20.14 -20.17
CA PHE A 127 11.02 19.61 -19.40
C PHE A 127 10.96 20.16 -17.98
N ILE A 128 10.96 19.28 -16.99
CA ILE A 128 11.02 19.64 -15.58
C ILE A 128 12.46 19.41 -15.13
N GLU A 129 13.20 20.48 -14.86
CA GLU A 129 14.59 20.39 -14.41
C GLU A 129 14.67 20.11 -12.91
N ARG A 130 13.78 20.76 -12.15
CA ARG A 130 13.68 20.66 -10.70
C ARG A 130 12.20 20.68 -10.32
N TYR A 131 11.87 19.97 -9.26
CA TYR A 131 10.54 20.00 -8.67
C TYR A 131 10.64 20.09 -7.16
N GLY A 132 9.62 20.64 -6.52
CA GLY A 132 9.64 20.85 -5.09
C GLY A 132 8.29 21.24 -4.51
N VAL A 133 8.29 21.48 -3.21
CA VAL A 133 7.15 21.94 -2.44
C VAL A 133 7.58 23.16 -1.63
N SER A 134 6.87 24.27 -1.81
CA SER A 134 6.95 25.41 -0.91
C SER A 134 6.05 25.17 0.29
N VAL A 135 6.56 25.41 1.50
CA VAL A 135 5.83 25.41 2.75
C VAL A 135 5.86 26.83 3.31
N ASN A 136 4.69 27.43 3.49
CA ASN A 136 4.56 28.82 3.90
C ASN A 136 3.72 28.90 5.18
N ALA A 137 4.36 29.33 6.27
CA ALA A 137 3.73 29.69 7.53
C ALA A 137 4.28 31.05 7.98
N SER A 138 4.83 31.17 9.20
CA SER A 138 5.58 32.37 9.60
C SER A 138 6.84 32.58 8.75
N GLU A 139 7.49 31.48 8.36
CA GLU A 139 8.59 31.43 7.40
C GLU A 139 8.17 30.70 6.13
N SER A 140 8.76 31.10 5.00
CA SER A 140 8.57 30.44 3.70
C SER A 140 9.83 29.65 3.36
N ARG A 141 9.67 28.35 3.13
CA ARG A 141 10.76 27.44 2.73
C ARG A 141 10.35 26.67 1.48
N ILE A 142 11.34 26.32 0.66
CA ILE A 142 11.12 25.47 -0.51
C ILE A 142 12.07 24.28 -0.43
N TYR A 143 11.48 23.07 -0.48
CA TYR A 143 12.21 21.80 -0.55
C TYR A 143 12.13 21.30 -1.97
N SER A 144 13.25 20.96 -2.58
CA SER A 144 13.30 20.58 -3.99
C SER A 144 14.35 19.54 -4.29
N GLU A 145 14.10 18.72 -5.31
CA GLU A 145 15.07 17.81 -5.90
C GLU A 145 15.30 18.14 -7.38
N GLU A 146 16.57 18.11 -7.79
CA GLU A 146 16.99 18.27 -9.17
C GLU A 146 16.96 16.91 -9.88
N ARG A 147 16.05 16.79 -10.85
CA ARG A 147 15.85 15.58 -11.63
C ARG A 147 15.19 15.96 -12.94
N GLY A 148 15.95 15.82 -14.02
CA GLY A 148 15.51 16.18 -15.36
C GLY A 148 14.52 15.17 -15.92
N PHE A 149 13.31 15.64 -16.24
CA PHE A 149 12.26 14.86 -16.87
C PHE A 149 11.78 15.53 -18.15
N LEU A 150 11.92 14.86 -19.29
CA LEU A 150 11.19 15.22 -20.50
C LEU A 150 9.81 14.56 -20.44
N ILE A 151 8.76 15.35 -20.66
CA ILE A 151 7.38 14.88 -20.62
C ILE A 151 6.73 15.24 -21.95
N ASP A 152 6.55 14.23 -22.80
CA ASP A 152 5.92 14.42 -24.11
C ASP A 152 4.42 14.72 -23.98
N PRO A 153 3.81 15.33 -25.02
CA PRO A 153 2.36 15.57 -25.05
C PRO A 153 1.53 14.33 -24.70
N GLY A 154 0.64 14.47 -23.72
CA GLY A 154 -0.25 13.41 -23.26
C GLY A 154 0.37 12.46 -22.21
N GLN A 155 1.68 12.49 -21.99
CA GLN A 155 2.34 11.66 -20.99
C GLN A 155 2.15 12.22 -19.58
N GLU A 156 2.06 11.31 -18.62
CA GLU A 156 2.11 11.58 -17.19
C GLU A 156 3.40 11.00 -16.62
N GLN A 157 4.10 11.80 -15.82
CA GLN A 157 5.37 11.44 -15.22
C GLN A 157 5.27 11.62 -13.69
N ASN A 158 5.58 10.55 -12.96
CA ASN A 158 5.84 10.65 -11.53
C ASN A 158 7.22 11.30 -11.32
N LEU A 159 7.26 12.47 -10.69
CA LEU A 159 8.51 13.19 -10.45
C LEU A 159 9.27 12.60 -9.26
N GLY A 160 8.54 12.11 -8.26
CA GLY A 160 9.08 11.48 -7.06
C GLY A 160 8.36 11.95 -5.79
N VAL A 161 8.98 11.65 -4.64
CA VAL A 161 8.51 12.07 -3.32
C VAL A 161 9.45 13.16 -2.78
N ILE A 162 8.89 14.24 -2.26
CA ILE A 162 9.63 15.29 -1.55
C ILE A 162 9.31 15.19 -0.06
N ALA A 163 10.35 15.09 0.76
CA ALA A 163 10.26 15.31 2.19
C ALA A 163 10.28 16.83 2.48
N VAL A 164 9.37 17.28 3.34
CA VAL A 164 9.25 18.69 3.76
C VAL A 164 9.24 18.77 5.28
N GLU A 165 9.94 19.74 5.86
CA GLU A 165 9.76 20.02 7.29
C GLU A 165 8.44 20.78 7.48
N ILE A 166 7.66 20.32 8.44
CA ILE A 166 6.36 20.88 8.76
C ILE A 166 6.51 21.89 9.91
N PRO A 167 5.94 23.10 9.77
CA PRO A 167 5.96 24.10 10.84
C PRO A 167 5.27 23.62 12.13
N GLU A 168 5.57 24.29 13.25
CA GLU A 168 4.91 24.05 14.54
C GLU A 168 3.51 24.70 14.61
N GLU A 169 3.22 25.61 13.69
CA GLU A 169 1.95 26.30 13.59
C GLU A 169 0.77 25.34 13.32
N GLU A 170 -0.45 25.76 13.70
CA GLU A 170 -1.65 24.94 13.47
C GLU A 170 -2.03 24.80 11.99
N LYS A 171 -1.54 25.71 11.13
CA LYS A 171 -1.86 25.75 9.70
C LYS A 171 -0.67 26.20 8.89
N ALA A 172 -0.56 25.67 7.67
CA ALA A 172 0.41 26.12 6.68
C ALA A 172 -0.13 26.02 5.26
N ASP A 173 0.39 26.87 4.38
CA ASP A 173 0.09 26.87 2.94
C ASP A 173 1.19 26.16 2.16
N PHE A 174 0.77 25.20 1.34
CA PHE A 174 1.65 24.39 0.53
C PHE A 174 1.43 24.69 -0.95
N SER A 175 2.48 24.65 -1.76
CA SER A 175 2.39 24.73 -3.23
C SER A 175 3.49 23.89 -3.86
N ILE A 176 3.15 23.18 -4.93
CA ILE A 176 4.14 22.47 -5.76
C ILE A 176 4.83 23.52 -6.64
N VAL A 177 6.16 23.49 -6.70
CA VAL A 177 6.97 24.40 -7.52
C VAL A 177 7.72 23.59 -8.56
N LEU A 178 7.62 24.00 -9.83
CA LEU A 178 8.29 23.35 -10.96
C LEU A 178 9.29 24.32 -11.59
N TRP A 179 10.52 23.88 -11.84
CA TRP A 179 11.45 24.60 -12.73
C TRP A 179 11.26 24.05 -14.13
N LEU A 180 10.45 24.78 -14.89
CA LEU A 180 9.81 24.30 -16.10
C LEU A 180 10.44 24.97 -17.32
N LEU A 181 10.78 24.14 -18.29
CA LEU A 181 11.03 24.58 -19.65
C LEU A 181 9.92 24.06 -20.57
N ALA A 182 9.51 24.88 -21.54
CA ALA A 182 8.58 24.45 -22.59
C ALA A 182 9.21 24.62 -23.97
N SER A 183 8.92 23.67 -24.86
CA SER A 183 9.43 23.69 -26.22
C SER A 183 8.49 24.41 -27.19
N THR A 184 9.10 25.06 -28.18
CA THR A 184 8.44 25.54 -29.40
C THR A 184 8.26 24.38 -30.37
N SER A 185 7.42 24.56 -31.40
CA SER A 185 7.26 23.59 -32.49
C SER A 185 8.55 23.34 -33.29
N GLU A 186 9.54 24.22 -33.17
CA GLU A 186 10.88 24.08 -33.80
C GLU A 186 11.89 23.36 -32.90
N GLY A 187 11.49 22.88 -31.71
CA GLY A 187 12.38 22.20 -30.77
C GLY A 187 13.31 23.11 -29.96
N LYS A 188 13.10 24.43 -29.99
CA LYS A 188 13.78 25.39 -29.11
C LYS A 188 13.03 25.53 -27.78
N TRP A 189 13.74 25.78 -26.69
CA TRP A 189 13.24 25.75 -25.32
C TRP A 189 13.24 27.13 -24.66
N HIS A 190 12.14 27.47 -24.01
CA HIS A 190 12.04 28.62 -23.12
C HIS A 190 12.04 28.15 -21.68
N ASP A 191 12.80 28.84 -20.82
CA ASP A 191 12.87 28.59 -19.39
C ASP A 191 11.95 29.57 -18.65
N TYR A 192 10.95 29.03 -17.96
CA TYR A 192 10.00 29.80 -17.17
C TYR A 192 10.49 30.07 -15.74
N GLY A 193 11.63 29.48 -15.36
CA GLY A 193 12.13 29.50 -13.99
C GLY A 193 11.17 28.78 -13.03
N PRO A 194 11.18 29.15 -11.74
CA PRO A 194 10.26 28.58 -10.75
C PRO A 194 8.81 28.95 -11.07
N TYR A 195 7.99 27.95 -11.34
CA TYR A 195 6.57 28.05 -11.63
C TYR A 195 5.76 27.41 -10.49
N PRO A 196 5.21 28.21 -9.55
CA PRO A 196 4.38 27.70 -8.48
C PRO A 196 2.99 27.30 -9.01
N LEU A 197 2.53 26.12 -8.63
CA LEU A 197 1.17 25.68 -8.87
C LEU A 197 0.22 26.26 -7.82
N LYS A 198 -1.08 26.06 -8.01
CA LYS A 198 -2.11 26.53 -7.07
C LYS A 198 -1.79 26.02 -5.66
N ASN A 199 -1.79 26.92 -4.68
CA ASN A 199 -1.55 26.57 -3.29
C ASN A 199 -2.76 25.87 -2.66
N PHE A 200 -2.51 25.20 -1.55
CA PHE A 200 -3.53 24.60 -0.70
C PHE A 200 -3.14 24.76 0.78
N THR A 201 -4.14 25.06 1.61
CA THR A 201 -3.95 25.23 3.06
C THR A 201 -4.25 23.92 3.77
N VAL A 202 -3.41 23.53 4.73
CA VAL A 202 -3.59 22.32 5.55
C VAL A 202 -3.68 22.71 7.03
N ASN A 203 -4.62 22.11 7.76
CA ASN A 203 -4.61 22.14 9.23
C ASN A 203 -3.67 21.03 9.71
N LEU A 204 -2.61 21.40 10.41
CA LEU A 204 -1.54 20.51 10.84
C LEU A 204 -1.96 19.75 12.10
N LYS A 205 -1.76 18.43 12.09
CA LYS A 205 -2.13 17.56 13.21
C LYS A 205 -1.13 17.72 14.35
N PRO A 206 -1.55 17.75 15.62
CA PRO A 206 -0.61 17.64 16.72
C PRO A 206 0.08 16.27 16.69
N MET A 207 1.30 16.21 17.19
CA MET A 207 2.02 14.95 17.39
C MET A 207 1.25 14.01 18.33
N SER A 208 1.33 12.70 18.08
CA SER A 208 0.65 11.70 18.90
C SER A 208 1.47 11.30 20.13
N GLU A 209 0.79 10.77 21.14
CA GLU A 209 1.47 10.10 22.26
C GLU A 209 1.97 8.72 21.84
N LYS A 210 3.14 8.33 22.34
CA LYS A 210 3.74 7.04 22.04
C LYS A 210 2.94 5.92 22.70
N SER A 211 2.53 4.94 21.89
CA SER A 211 1.90 3.70 22.32
C SER A 211 2.90 2.53 22.24
N SER A 212 2.63 1.47 22.97
CA SER A 212 3.44 0.24 22.96
C SER A 212 2.51 -0.96 22.90
N PRO A 213 2.04 -1.35 21.70
CA PRO A 213 1.17 -2.49 21.55
C PRO A 213 1.87 -3.79 21.93
N ALA A 214 1.08 -4.78 22.36
CA ALA A 214 1.58 -6.14 22.57
C ALA A 214 1.87 -6.80 21.22
N TYR A 215 2.98 -7.55 21.12
CA TYR A 215 3.29 -8.33 19.92
C TYR A 215 2.94 -9.80 20.13
N ARG A 216 2.28 -10.41 19.14
CA ARG A 216 2.07 -11.86 19.06
C ARG A 216 2.65 -12.39 17.76
N TYR A 217 3.47 -13.42 17.84
CA TYR A 217 4.11 -14.01 16.67
C TYR A 217 3.39 -15.29 16.27
N ASN A 218 3.09 -15.42 14.98
CA ASN A 218 2.52 -16.61 14.33
C ASN A 218 1.33 -17.27 15.07
N PRO A 219 0.30 -16.53 15.50
CA PRO A 219 -0.94 -17.16 15.96
C PRO A 219 -1.53 -18.05 14.85
N SER A 220 -1.74 -19.35 15.16
CA SER A 220 -2.08 -20.40 14.19
C SER A 220 -3.09 -20.01 13.10
N PRO A 221 -4.31 -19.48 13.41
CA PRO A 221 -5.30 -19.23 12.36
C PRO A 221 -4.83 -18.20 11.32
N TYR A 222 -4.10 -17.16 11.74
CA TYR A 222 -3.56 -16.15 10.83
C TYR A 222 -2.33 -16.65 10.11
N PHE A 223 -1.49 -17.42 10.81
CA PHE A 223 -0.29 -18.00 10.23
C PHE A 223 -0.63 -18.97 9.09
N GLU A 224 -1.56 -19.90 9.33
CA GLU A 224 -2.04 -20.85 8.31
C GLU A 224 -2.69 -20.14 7.13
N THR A 225 -3.60 -19.20 7.41
CA THR A 225 -4.34 -18.46 6.36
C THR A 225 -3.38 -17.68 5.46
N ILE A 226 -2.50 -16.85 6.04
CA ILE A 226 -1.59 -16.03 5.23
C ILE A 226 -0.59 -16.90 4.46
N ASN A 227 -0.04 -17.95 5.08
CA ASN A 227 0.90 -18.83 4.38
C ASN A 227 0.24 -19.63 3.25
N HIS A 228 -1.07 -19.88 3.31
CA HIS A 228 -1.82 -20.46 2.20
C HIS A 228 -2.07 -19.46 1.05
N LEU A 229 -2.29 -18.18 1.38
CA LEU A 229 -2.62 -17.14 0.40
C LEU A 229 -1.38 -16.47 -0.24
N VAL A 230 -0.21 -16.61 0.41
CA VAL A 230 1.07 -16.13 -0.13
C VAL A 230 1.64 -17.16 -1.11
N GLU A 231 1.62 -16.82 -2.40
CA GLU A 231 1.85 -17.74 -3.52
C GLU A 231 3.11 -17.39 -4.36
N PRO A 232 4.33 -17.41 -3.79
CA PRO A 232 5.54 -16.97 -4.51
C PRO A 232 5.93 -17.86 -5.69
N ALA A 233 5.47 -19.11 -5.70
CA ALA A 233 5.75 -20.07 -6.76
C ALA A 233 4.69 -20.07 -7.88
N GLU A 234 3.55 -19.40 -7.71
CA GLU A 234 2.53 -19.28 -8.75
C GLU A 234 3.15 -18.58 -9.98
N PRO A 235 3.22 -19.27 -11.15
CA PRO A 235 3.71 -18.71 -12.42
C PRO A 235 3.41 -17.24 -12.72
N ASP A 236 2.18 -16.76 -12.53
CA ASP A 236 1.77 -15.38 -12.83
C ASP A 236 2.39 -14.40 -11.82
N ILE A 237 2.40 -14.75 -10.53
CA ILE A 237 3.06 -13.97 -9.48
C ILE A 237 4.55 -13.88 -9.75
N ARG A 238 5.20 -15.03 -9.91
CA ARG A 238 6.65 -15.12 -10.14
C ARG A 238 7.05 -14.43 -11.44
N GLY A 239 6.28 -14.62 -12.51
CA GLY A 239 6.49 -14.00 -13.80
C GLY A 239 6.39 -12.47 -13.72
N LYS A 240 5.38 -11.96 -13.02
CA LYS A 240 5.21 -10.52 -12.81
C LYS A 240 6.32 -9.95 -11.94
N ALA A 241 6.66 -10.60 -10.84
CA ALA A 241 7.72 -10.14 -9.94
C ALA A 241 9.08 -10.08 -10.64
N ALA A 242 9.43 -11.12 -11.40
CA ALA A 242 10.65 -11.13 -12.22
C ALA A 242 10.64 -10.05 -13.32
N GLN A 243 9.49 -9.77 -13.94
CA GLN A 243 9.34 -8.70 -14.94
C GLN A 243 9.64 -7.31 -14.35
N VAL A 244 9.22 -7.06 -13.11
CA VAL A 244 9.48 -5.80 -12.40
C VAL A 244 10.93 -5.77 -11.92
N ALA A 245 11.38 -6.80 -11.22
CA ALA A 245 12.72 -6.87 -10.62
C ALA A 245 13.84 -6.74 -11.66
N ARG A 246 13.68 -7.31 -12.87
CA ARG A 246 14.72 -7.21 -13.93
C ARG A 246 15.00 -5.79 -14.42
N THR A 247 14.17 -4.80 -14.07
CA THR A 247 14.47 -3.38 -14.35
C THR A 247 15.69 -2.89 -13.58
N TYR A 248 16.03 -3.57 -12.47
CA TYR A 248 17.19 -3.32 -11.62
C TYR A 248 18.10 -4.56 -11.63
N PRO A 249 19.23 -4.53 -12.37
CA PRO A 249 20.07 -5.70 -12.57
C PRO A 249 20.74 -6.19 -11.28
N GLY A 250 21.09 -7.48 -11.27
CA GLY A 250 21.79 -8.14 -10.16
C GLY A 250 20.91 -9.14 -9.41
N ALA A 251 21.48 -9.74 -8.37
CA ALA A 251 20.75 -10.56 -7.41
C ALA A 251 19.71 -9.73 -6.64
N TYR A 252 18.92 -10.38 -5.79
CA TYR A 252 17.94 -9.74 -4.90
C TYR A 252 18.52 -8.49 -4.23
N ASN A 253 17.91 -7.33 -4.48
CA ASN A 253 18.45 -6.05 -4.03
C ASN A 253 17.36 -5.01 -3.71
N ILE A 254 17.76 -3.95 -3.00
CA ILE A 254 16.82 -2.99 -2.41
C ILE A 254 16.04 -2.20 -3.48
N TYR A 255 16.59 -2.00 -4.68
CA TYR A 255 15.85 -1.33 -5.76
C TYR A 255 14.76 -2.21 -6.34
N GLN A 256 14.94 -3.54 -6.33
CA GLN A 256 13.89 -4.49 -6.71
C GLN A 256 12.75 -4.47 -5.69
N VAL A 257 13.05 -4.36 -4.39
CA VAL A 257 12.04 -4.18 -3.32
C VAL A 257 11.23 -2.91 -3.56
N CYS A 258 11.89 -1.76 -3.78
CA CYS A 258 11.21 -0.49 -4.05
C CYS A 258 10.36 -0.56 -5.33
N ALA A 259 10.86 -1.19 -6.39
CA ALA A 259 10.12 -1.34 -7.65
C ALA A 259 8.87 -2.22 -7.52
N LEU A 260 8.94 -3.29 -6.73
CA LEU A 260 7.79 -4.16 -6.45
C LEU A 260 6.75 -3.44 -5.60
N PHE A 261 7.19 -2.69 -4.58
CA PHE A 261 6.32 -1.81 -3.80
C PHE A 261 5.59 -0.80 -4.70
N ASP A 262 6.33 -0.09 -5.56
CA ASP A 262 5.76 0.89 -6.49
C ASP A 262 4.76 0.25 -7.44
N MET A 263 5.05 -0.95 -7.95
CA MET A 263 4.14 -1.67 -8.85
C MET A 263 2.81 -1.97 -8.17
N VAL A 264 2.82 -2.54 -6.95
CA VAL A 264 1.58 -2.82 -6.21
C VAL A 264 0.82 -1.52 -5.95
N LYS A 265 1.51 -0.50 -5.42
CA LYS A 265 0.91 0.81 -5.12
C LYS A 265 0.29 1.51 -6.34
N GLU A 266 0.89 1.37 -7.52
CA GLU A 266 0.46 2.07 -8.73
C GLU A 266 -0.52 1.27 -9.60
N LYS A 267 -0.58 -0.05 -9.43
CA LYS A 267 -1.35 -0.96 -10.31
C LYS A 267 -2.47 -1.71 -9.60
N VAL A 268 -2.52 -1.65 -8.27
CA VAL A 268 -3.57 -2.30 -7.48
C VAL A 268 -4.41 -1.22 -6.80
N GLU A 269 -5.68 -1.16 -7.14
CA GLU A 269 -6.64 -0.21 -6.57
C GLU A 269 -7.17 -0.71 -5.23
N TYR A 270 -7.34 0.19 -4.27
CA TYR A 270 -7.97 -0.16 -3.01
C TYR A 270 -9.48 -0.31 -3.19
N VAL A 271 -10.02 -1.49 -2.89
CA VAL A 271 -11.46 -1.77 -2.91
C VAL A 271 -11.81 -2.50 -1.63
N SER A 272 -12.71 -1.92 -0.83
CA SER A 272 -13.17 -2.54 0.41
C SER A 272 -14.00 -3.79 0.16
N ASP A 273 -13.94 -4.69 1.12
CA ASP A 273 -14.72 -5.91 1.14
C ASP A 273 -16.24 -5.74 1.14
N PRO A 274 -16.98 -6.79 0.74
CA PRO A 274 -18.42 -6.87 0.91
C PRO A 274 -18.80 -6.67 2.38
N ARG A 275 -19.77 -5.77 2.62
CA ARG A 275 -20.23 -5.41 3.96
C ARG A 275 -20.49 -6.63 4.85
N GLY A 276 -19.75 -6.71 5.95
CA GLY A 276 -19.93 -7.70 7.01
C GLY A 276 -19.04 -8.94 6.87
N ASN A 277 -18.17 -8.98 5.87
CA ASN A 277 -17.14 -9.99 5.70
C ASN A 277 -15.76 -9.32 5.63
N ASP A 278 -14.74 -10.12 5.91
CA ASP A 278 -13.32 -9.83 5.82
C ASP A 278 -12.77 -11.01 4.98
N ILE A 279 -12.59 -10.81 3.68
CA ILE A 279 -12.31 -11.84 2.67
C ILE A 279 -10.88 -11.63 2.19
N TRP A 280 -10.01 -12.57 2.55
CA TRP A 280 -8.60 -12.46 2.21
C TRP A 280 -8.34 -13.22 0.90
N GLU A 281 -7.98 -12.48 -0.14
CA GLU A 281 -7.78 -13.05 -1.46
C GLU A 281 -6.37 -13.63 -1.63
N PRO A 282 -6.22 -14.76 -2.34
CA PRO A 282 -4.92 -15.25 -2.75
C PRO A 282 -4.21 -14.23 -3.64
N ALA A 283 -2.87 -14.21 -3.56
CA ALA A 283 -2.07 -13.23 -4.30
C ALA A 283 -2.40 -13.20 -5.80
N ASN A 284 -2.61 -14.36 -6.43
CA ASN A 284 -2.90 -14.46 -7.85
C ASN A 284 -4.24 -13.79 -8.25
N VAL A 285 -5.24 -13.80 -7.36
CA VAL A 285 -6.54 -13.16 -7.56
C VAL A 285 -6.36 -11.65 -7.55
N THR A 286 -5.72 -11.12 -6.50
CA THR A 286 -5.43 -9.68 -6.35
C THR A 286 -4.62 -9.15 -7.53
N LEU A 287 -3.60 -9.89 -7.99
CA LEU A 287 -2.81 -9.51 -9.17
C LEU A 287 -3.67 -9.45 -10.44
N LYS A 288 -4.56 -10.42 -10.64
CA LYS A 288 -5.38 -10.55 -11.85
C LYS A 288 -6.49 -9.50 -11.91
N ILE A 289 -7.12 -9.22 -10.77
CA ILE A 289 -8.18 -8.21 -10.66
C ILE A 289 -7.57 -6.80 -10.71
N GLY A 290 -6.38 -6.62 -10.13
CA GLY A 290 -5.78 -5.30 -9.97
C GLY A 290 -6.48 -4.47 -8.90
N ALA A 291 -7.14 -5.12 -7.94
CA ALA A 291 -7.75 -4.48 -6.78
C ALA A 291 -7.81 -5.43 -5.58
N GLY A 292 -7.84 -4.84 -4.39
CA GLY A 292 -7.91 -5.52 -3.09
C GLY A 292 -7.65 -4.51 -1.98
N ASP A 293 -7.99 -4.83 -0.74
CA ASP A 293 -7.79 -3.92 0.39
C ASP A 293 -6.41 -4.12 1.08
N CYS A 294 -6.32 -3.99 2.40
CA CYS A 294 -5.02 -3.90 3.07
C CYS A 294 -4.28 -5.24 3.15
N GLU A 295 -4.96 -6.32 3.49
CA GLU A 295 -4.38 -7.64 3.58
C GLU A 295 -4.13 -8.24 2.20
N ASP A 296 -5.04 -8.04 1.23
CA ASP A 296 -4.87 -8.51 -0.14
C ASP A 296 -3.58 -7.95 -0.77
N GLN A 297 -3.35 -6.65 -0.58
CA GLN A 297 -2.14 -6.00 -1.09
C GLN A 297 -0.89 -6.41 -0.30
N ALA A 298 -1.00 -6.68 1.01
CA ALA A 298 0.10 -7.20 1.81
C ALA A 298 0.49 -8.63 1.41
N ILE A 299 -0.50 -9.49 1.15
CA ILE A 299 -0.35 -10.88 0.68
C ILE A 299 0.27 -10.88 -0.72
N LEU A 300 -0.25 -10.08 -1.65
CA LEU A 300 0.31 -9.93 -2.99
C LEU A 300 1.76 -9.45 -2.94
N LEU A 301 2.03 -8.36 -2.20
CA LEU A 301 3.38 -7.81 -2.11
C LEU A 301 4.37 -8.81 -1.49
N SER A 302 3.96 -9.52 -0.44
CA SER A 302 4.78 -10.57 0.20
C SER A 302 5.09 -11.68 -0.80
N SER A 303 4.10 -12.17 -1.53
CA SER A 303 4.27 -13.21 -2.56
C SER A 303 5.25 -12.80 -3.65
N MET A 304 5.18 -11.55 -4.11
CA MET A 304 6.08 -11.04 -5.14
C MET A 304 7.52 -10.86 -4.64
N LEU A 305 7.69 -10.44 -3.39
CA LEU A 305 9.02 -10.29 -2.77
C LEU A 305 9.68 -11.64 -2.52
N GLU A 306 8.94 -12.61 -1.98
CA GLU A 306 9.36 -14.00 -1.80
C GLU A 306 9.74 -14.64 -3.16
N ALA A 307 8.98 -14.35 -4.22
CA ALA A 307 9.26 -14.86 -5.56
C ALA A 307 10.60 -14.38 -6.16
N VAL A 308 11.14 -13.26 -5.67
CA VAL A 308 12.47 -12.74 -6.07
C VAL A 308 13.55 -12.97 -5.01
N GLY A 309 13.24 -13.76 -3.97
CA GLY A 309 14.20 -14.21 -2.97
C GLY A 309 14.35 -13.27 -1.77
N GLY A 310 13.31 -12.52 -1.41
CA GLY A 310 13.25 -11.75 -0.16
C GLY A 310 12.46 -12.47 0.92
N THR A 311 12.92 -12.40 2.17
CA THR A 311 12.20 -12.94 3.33
C THR A 311 11.22 -11.92 3.88
N THR A 312 9.95 -12.30 3.99
CA THR A 312 8.85 -11.38 4.31
C THR A 312 8.08 -11.76 5.57
N ARG A 313 7.30 -10.79 6.04
CA ARG A 313 6.34 -10.93 7.13
C ARG A 313 5.12 -10.07 6.82
N VAL A 314 3.95 -10.52 7.23
CA VAL A 314 2.73 -9.70 7.25
C VAL A 314 2.44 -9.28 8.69
N TYR A 315 2.21 -7.99 8.89
CA TYR A 315 1.81 -7.42 10.18
C TYR A 315 0.32 -7.11 10.16
N LEU A 316 -0.41 -7.64 11.14
CA LEU A 316 -1.82 -7.35 11.37
C LEU A 316 -1.98 -6.51 12.62
N THR A 317 -2.60 -5.36 12.48
CA THR A 317 -3.06 -4.52 13.60
C THR A 317 -4.54 -4.79 13.88
N ASN A 318 -5.15 -4.01 14.77
CA ASN A 318 -6.59 -4.09 15.02
C ASN A 318 -7.46 -3.81 13.79
N THR A 319 -6.98 -3.01 12.84
CA THR A 319 -7.83 -2.48 11.74
C THR A 319 -7.06 -2.31 10.42
N HIS A 320 -5.88 -2.92 10.29
CA HIS A 320 -5.00 -2.71 9.14
C HIS A 320 -3.99 -3.84 9.01
N ALA A 321 -3.61 -4.17 7.78
CA ALA A 321 -2.55 -5.11 7.44
C ALA A 321 -1.50 -4.46 6.54
N PHE A 322 -0.23 -4.85 6.69
CA PHE A 322 0.84 -4.43 5.79
C PHE A 322 1.96 -5.47 5.73
N ALA A 323 2.70 -5.48 4.62
CA ALA A 323 3.85 -6.35 4.46
C ALA A 323 5.11 -5.72 5.06
N ALA A 324 6.11 -6.54 5.32
CA ALA A 324 7.45 -6.10 5.62
C ALA A 324 8.46 -7.08 5.03
N VAL A 325 9.67 -6.59 4.80
CA VAL A 325 10.76 -7.43 4.29
C VAL A 325 11.98 -7.31 5.19
N TYR A 326 12.64 -8.44 5.43
CA TYR A 326 13.84 -8.50 6.23
C TYR A 326 14.99 -7.74 5.55
N ILE A 327 15.61 -6.82 6.29
CA ILE A 327 16.72 -5.99 5.80
C ILE A 327 18.06 -6.25 6.53
N GLY A 328 18.11 -7.33 7.30
CA GLY A 328 19.31 -7.79 7.99
C GLY A 328 19.25 -7.59 9.50
N ASN A 329 20.27 -8.11 10.18
CA ASN A 329 20.44 -7.97 11.62
C ASN A 329 21.59 -6.99 11.91
N GLY A 330 21.36 -6.07 12.85
CA GLY A 330 22.34 -5.08 13.27
C GLY A 330 22.34 -3.80 12.44
N THR A 331 23.01 -2.78 12.99
CA THR A 331 22.95 -1.39 12.50
C THR A 331 23.51 -1.21 11.08
N ASP A 332 24.58 -1.92 10.72
CA ASP A 332 25.24 -1.74 9.42
C ASP A 332 24.34 -2.18 8.25
N ALA A 333 23.70 -3.36 8.37
CA ALA A 333 22.79 -3.87 7.36
C ALA A 333 21.56 -2.96 7.22
N THR A 334 20.98 -2.56 8.35
CA THR A 334 19.84 -1.64 8.38
C THR A 334 20.18 -0.29 7.76
N ASN A 335 21.32 0.32 8.10
CA ASN A 335 21.76 1.59 7.52
C ASN A 335 21.98 1.49 6.01
N ALA A 336 22.60 0.39 5.54
CA ALA A 336 22.80 0.16 4.11
C ALA A 336 21.46 0.06 3.36
N ALA A 337 20.47 -0.66 3.92
CA ALA A 337 19.13 -0.73 3.34
C ALA A 337 18.43 0.64 3.31
N VAL A 338 18.55 1.42 4.38
CA VAL A 338 18.02 2.80 4.45
C VAL A 338 18.64 3.70 3.38
N GLU A 339 19.97 3.65 3.22
CA GLU A 339 20.68 4.37 2.16
C GLU A 339 20.22 3.94 0.77
N GLY A 340 19.98 2.64 0.58
CA GLY A 340 19.42 2.08 -0.65
C GLY A 340 18.04 2.63 -0.99
N VAL A 341 17.11 2.63 -0.02
CA VAL A 341 15.77 3.21 -0.19
C VAL A 341 15.87 4.70 -0.51
N ARG A 342 16.76 5.45 0.15
CA ARG A 342 16.97 6.88 -0.11
C ARG A 342 17.60 7.16 -1.48
N ALA A 343 18.50 6.30 -1.94
CA ALA A 343 19.04 6.39 -3.29
C ALA A 343 17.93 6.25 -4.35
N TYR A 344 16.92 5.42 -4.08
CA TYR A 344 15.76 5.21 -4.95
C TYR A 344 14.75 6.37 -4.89
N TYR A 345 14.25 6.71 -3.71
CA TYR A 345 13.13 7.66 -3.55
C TYR A 345 13.53 9.11 -3.31
N GLY A 346 14.79 9.38 -2.96
CA GLY A 346 15.22 10.69 -2.46
C GLY A 346 15.37 10.70 -0.94
N ASN A 347 15.52 11.90 -0.37
CA ASN A 347 15.83 12.05 1.06
C ASN A 347 14.60 11.84 1.98
N VAL A 348 14.01 10.65 1.92
CA VAL A 348 12.86 10.24 2.74
C VAL A 348 13.30 9.61 4.06
N ASP A 349 12.45 9.64 5.09
CA ASP A 349 12.65 8.80 6.27
C ASP A 349 12.29 7.35 5.93
N VAL A 350 12.98 6.39 6.55
CA VAL A 350 12.80 4.96 6.25
C VAL A 350 12.49 4.25 7.56
N ASN A 351 11.28 3.70 7.65
CA ASN A 351 10.74 3.10 8.86
C ASN A 351 10.81 1.58 8.78
N TYR A 352 11.18 0.97 9.90
CA TYR A 352 11.31 -0.47 10.05
C TYR A 352 10.94 -0.89 11.47
N LEU A 353 10.50 -2.14 11.62
CA LEU A 353 10.33 -2.80 12.91
C LEU A 353 11.59 -3.58 13.24
N THR A 354 11.90 -3.75 14.53
CA THR A 354 13.03 -4.57 14.97
C THR A 354 12.58 -5.55 16.04
N ASP A 355 13.00 -6.80 15.91
CA ASP A 355 12.79 -7.86 16.89
C ASP A 355 14.08 -8.64 17.13
N GLU A 356 13.98 -9.84 17.73
CA GLU A 356 15.15 -10.70 18.00
C GLU A 356 15.86 -11.21 16.74
N TYR A 357 15.20 -11.18 15.57
CA TYR A 357 15.75 -11.68 14.31
C TYR A 357 16.43 -10.58 13.49
N GLY A 358 16.05 -9.32 13.69
CA GLY A 358 16.68 -8.16 13.06
C GLY A 358 15.66 -7.12 12.65
N SER A 359 15.94 -6.39 11.58
CA SER A 359 15.13 -5.28 11.11
C SER A 359 14.26 -5.67 9.91
N TRP A 360 13.02 -5.18 9.91
CA TRP A 360 11.97 -5.45 8.94
C TRP A 360 11.47 -4.14 8.34
N LEU A 361 11.85 -3.85 7.10
CA LEU A 361 11.41 -2.64 6.37
C LEU A 361 9.90 -2.69 6.19
N MET A 362 9.21 -1.62 6.59
CA MET A 362 7.76 -1.52 6.48
C MET A 362 7.32 -1.25 5.04
N LEU A 363 6.37 -2.03 4.53
CA LEU A 363 5.90 -1.97 3.16
C LEU A 363 4.36 -1.97 3.13
N ASP A 364 3.78 -0.77 3.14
CA ASP A 364 2.33 -0.57 3.05
C ASP A 364 1.93 0.20 1.77
N PRO A 365 1.58 -0.49 0.67
CA PRO A 365 1.19 0.17 -0.57
C PRO A 365 -0.12 0.96 -0.46
N THR A 366 -1.00 0.60 0.47
CA THR A 366 -2.32 1.23 0.65
C THR A 366 -2.23 2.62 1.28
N SER A 367 -1.25 2.83 2.17
CA SER A 367 -1.14 4.07 2.96
C SER A 367 0.16 4.83 2.75
N SER A 368 1.29 4.15 2.52
CA SER A 368 2.59 4.81 2.34
C SER A 368 2.79 5.35 0.93
N LEU A 369 3.55 6.43 0.80
CA LEU A 369 3.88 7.02 -0.51
C LEU A 369 5.04 6.30 -1.23
N TYR A 370 5.88 5.59 -0.47
CA TYR A 370 7.12 4.93 -0.87
C TYR A 370 7.43 3.76 0.08
N ALA A 371 8.31 2.84 -0.32
CA ALA A 371 8.76 1.73 0.52
C ALA A 371 9.53 2.24 1.75
N GLY A 372 9.17 1.80 2.96
CA GLY A 372 9.69 2.35 4.21
C GLY A 372 8.94 3.59 4.72
N GLY A 373 7.87 4.00 4.04
CA GLY A 373 6.93 4.98 4.60
C GLY A 373 6.20 4.44 5.83
N LEU A 374 5.51 5.33 6.53
CA LEU A 374 4.69 4.96 7.68
C LEU A 374 3.41 4.21 7.25
N PRO A 375 3.14 3.01 7.78
CA PRO A 375 1.92 2.27 7.49
C PRO A 375 0.66 3.00 7.93
N GLY A 376 -0.49 2.53 7.44
CA GLY A 376 -1.80 2.97 7.87
C GLY A 376 -1.96 2.85 9.39
N LYS A 377 -2.72 3.78 9.98
CA LYS A 377 -2.94 3.84 11.43
C LYS A 377 -1.65 4.02 12.25
N THR A 378 -0.68 4.74 11.71
CA THR A 378 0.48 5.22 12.47
C THR A 378 0.54 6.75 12.48
N ALA A 379 1.30 7.30 13.41
CA ALA A 379 1.51 8.74 13.54
C ALA A 379 2.94 9.05 13.99
N GLN A 380 3.40 10.25 13.67
CA GLN A 380 4.66 10.77 14.22
C GLN A 380 4.48 11.14 15.68
N VAL A 381 5.56 10.96 16.46
CA VAL A 381 5.61 11.31 17.87
C VAL A 381 6.84 12.14 18.17
N GLU A 382 6.68 13.11 19.06
CA GLU A 382 7.80 13.89 19.59
C GLU A 382 8.52 13.07 20.66
N VAL A 383 9.83 12.88 20.54
CA VAL A 383 10.64 12.32 21.63
C VAL A 383 11.63 13.35 22.13
N LYS A 384 11.36 13.87 23.34
CA LYS A 384 12.26 14.75 24.08
C LYS A 384 13.23 13.89 24.90
N VAL A 385 14.52 13.93 24.58
CA VAL A 385 15.55 13.27 25.40
C VAL A 385 15.64 13.98 26.75
N THR A 386 15.60 13.22 27.84
CA THR A 386 15.79 13.77 29.18
C THR A 386 17.24 14.27 29.33
N GLY A 387 17.43 15.59 29.34
CA GLY A 387 18.75 16.22 29.56
C GLY A 387 19.53 16.63 28.31
N GLY A 388 18.93 16.58 27.11
CA GLY A 388 19.52 17.09 25.87
C GLY A 388 18.55 17.96 25.07
N ASN A 389 19.09 18.86 24.23
CA ASN A 389 18.30 19.67 23.29
C ASN A 389 17.99 18.93 21.97
N GLU A 390 18.29 17.63 21.89
CA GLU A 390 18.10 16.83 20.68
C GLU A 390 16.74 16.12 20.72
N THR A 391 15.84 16.59 19.86
CA THR A 391 14.59 15.89 19.53
C THR A 391 14.91 14.89 18.43
N TYR A 392 14.66 13.60 18.65
CA TYR A 392 14.77 12.60 17.59
C TYR A 392 13.39 12.20 17.08
N ARG A 393 13.29 11.97 15.77
CA ARG A 393 12.05 11.55 15.11
C ARG A 393 11.70 10.13 15.54
N SER A 394 10.43 9.91 15.87
CA SER A 394 9.88 8.59 16.17
C SER A 394 8.46 8.53 15.63
N TRP A 395 7.89 7.33 15.61
CA TRP A 395 6.50 7.10 15.24
C TRP A 395 5.83 6.15 16.25
N THR A 396 4.52 5.98 16.10
CA THR A 396 3.70 5.08 16.92
C THR A 396 2.54 4.50 16.12
N PHE A 397 2.02 3.34 16.55
CA PHE A 397 0.69 2.91 16.13
C PHE A 397 -0.39 3.73 16.84
N VAL A 398 -1.46 4.05 16.11
CA VAL A 398 -2.64 4.75 16.60
C VAL A 398 -3.75 3.74 16.82
N SER A 399 -4.40 3.78 17.99
CA SER A 399 -5.54 2.92 18.32
C SER A 399 -5.28 1.42 18.13
N THR A 400 -4.03 0.98 18.27
CA THR A 400 -3.62 -0.42 18.14
C THR A 400 -3.17 -0.91 19.51
N ASN A 401 -3.81 -1.96 20.02
CA ASN A 401 -3.41 -2.57 21.30
C ASN A 401 -2.56 -3.84 21.09
N GLU A 402 -2.67 -4.46 19.92
CA GLU A 402 -1.96 -5.67 19.57
C GLU A 402 -1.50 -5.64 18.11
N VAL A 403 -0.28 -6.11 17.88
CA VAL A 403 0.30 -6.34 16.56
C VAL A 403 0.60 -7.84 16.44
N LYS A 404 0.03 -8.48 15.41
CA LYS A 404 0.35 -9.86 15.07
C LYS A 404 1.40 -9.85 13.96
N ALA A 405 2.53 -10.51 14.21
CA ALA A 405 3.63 -10.66 13.27
C ALA A 405 3.55 -12.07 12.66
N ILE A 406 3.26 -12.17 11.36
CA ILE A 406 3.05 -13.42 10.65
C ILE A 406 4.21 -13.67 9.69
N ASP A 407 5.13 -14.53 10.11
CA ASP A 407 6.28 -14.95 9.31
C ASP A 407 5.81 -15.81 8.11
N ILE A 408 6.42 -15.59 6.95
CA ILE A 408 6.17 -16.41 5.77
C ILE A 408 7.12 -17.60 5.77
N ASN A 409 6.56 -18.81 5.70
CA ASN A 409 7.26 -20.06 5.66
C ASN A 409 7.52 -20.47 4.19
N PRO A 410 8.77 -20.48 3.73
CA PRO A 410 9.10 -20.82 2.35
C PRO A 410 8.85 -22.30 1.99
N ARG A 411 8.49 -23.13 2.99
CA ARG A 411 8.21 -24.57 2.83
C ARG A 411 6.73 -24.91 2.98
N TRP A 412 5.83 -23.92 2.99
CA TRP A 412 4.41 -24.21 3.01
C TRP A 412 4.05 -25.06 1.77
N PRO A 413 3.31 -26.17 1.92
CA PRO A 413 2.99 -27.03 0.78
C PRO A 413 2.18 -26.23 -0.26
N LEU A 414 2.68 -26.24 -1.50
CA LEU A 414 1.94 -25.77 -2.68
C LEU A 414 0.77 -26.71 -3.00
#